data_AF-A0A8J7SWF6-F1
#
_entry.id   AF-A0A8J7SWF6-F1
#
_cell.length_a   1.000
_cell.length_b   1.000
_cell.length_c   1.000
_cell.angle_alpha   90.00
_cell.angle_beta   90.00
_cell.angle_gamma   90.00
#
_symmetry.space_group_name_H-M   'P 1'
#
loop_
_entity.id
_entity.type
_entity.pdbx_description
1 polymer ?
#
loop_
_entity_poly.entity_id
_entity_poly.type
_entity_poly.pdbx_seq_one_letter_code
_entity_poly.pdbx_strand_id
1 'polypeptide(L)' 'MNYFIITLLIVAICMALLSVRLFFGKGFVKTHVDQSKAMRQRGIGCVQSQDAAARIENRKRVKENVQNGY' A
#
# COMPACT_ATOMS: atom_id res chain seq x y z
N MET A 1 -41.52 -24.62 3.75
CA MET A 1 -40.12 -24.93 4.14
C MET A 1 -39.11 -24.71 3.02
N ASN A 2 -39.42 -24.99 1.74
CA ASN A 2 -38.45 -24.89 0.64
C ASN A 2 -37.93 -23.47 0.35
N TYR A 3 -38.77 -22.44 0.45
CA TYR A 3 -38.35 -21.05 0.16
C TYR A 3 -37.24 -20.57 1.10
N PHE A 4 -37.25 -21.01 2.36
CA PHE A 4 -36.22 -20.66 3.34
C PHE A 4 -34.84 -21.21 2.95
N ILE A 5 -34.81 -22.45 2.44
CA ILE A 5 -33.57 -23.08 1.95
C ILE A 5 -33.05 -22.35 0.70
N ILE A 6 -33.96 -21.97 -0.21
CA ILE A 6 -33.60 -21.23 -1.42
C ILE A 6 -33.04 -19.84 -1.07
N THR A 7 -33.66 -19.12 -0.14
CA THR A 7 -33.16 -17.80 0.29
C THR A 7 -31.80 -17.88 0.97
N LEU A 8 -31.58 -18.92 1.79
CA LEU A 8 -30.32 -19.11 2.52
C LEU A 8 -29.17 -19.46 1.55
N LEU A 9 -29.44 -20.27 0.52
CA LEU A 9 -28.49 -20.56 -0.56
C LEU A 9 -28.11 -19.29 -1.34
N ILE A 10 -29.08 -18.45 -1.70
CA ILE A 10 -28.81 -17.21 -2.45
C ILE A 10 -27.93 -16.25 -1.66
N VAL A 11 -28.26 -16.03 -0.37
CA VAL A 11 -27.46 -15.15 0.51
C VAL A 11 -26.04 -15.68 0.68
N ALA A 12 -25.87 -17.00 0.85
CA ALA A 12 -24.55 -17.61 0.96
C ALA A 12 -23.71 -17.40 -0.31
N ILE A 13 -24.30 -17.54 -1.49
CA ILE A 13 -23.63 -17.29 -2.77
C ILE A 13 -23.25 -15.82 -2.90
N CYS A 14 -24.13 -14.88 -2.52
CA CYS A 14 -23.82 -13.44 -2.53
C CYS A 14 -22.63 -13.09 -1.62
N MET A 15 -22.57 -13.65 -0.41
CA MET A 15 -21.44 -13.45 0.51
C MET A 15 -20.13 -14.04 -0.04
N ALA A 16 -20.20 -15.21 -0.69
CA ALA A 16 -19.05 -15.82 -1.34
C ALA A 16 -18.53 -14.96 -2.49
N LEU A 17 -19.41 -14.51 -3.40
CA LEU A 17 -19.02 -13.65 -4.53
C LEU A 17 -18.44 -12.31 -4.08
N LEU A 18 -18.99 -11.71 -3.01
CA LEU A 18 -18.47 -10.46 -2.44
C LEU A 18 -17.06 -10.64 -1.85
N SER A 19 -16.82 -11.76 -1.19
CA SER A 19 -15.53 -12.05 -0.53
C SER A 19 -14.44 -12.52 -1.49
N VAL A 20 -14.77 -13.09 -2.66
CA VAL A 20 -13.78 -13.46 -3.69
C VAL A 20 -12.92 -12.25 -4.10
N ARG A 21 -13.50 -11.06 -4.25
CA ARG A 21 -12.75 -9.83 -4.57
C ARG A 21 -11.80 -9.39 -3.45
N LEU A 22 -12.15 -9.64 -2.19
CA LEU A 22 -11.32 -9.34 -1.02
C LEU A 22 -10.15 -10.32 -0.86
N PHE A 23 -10.35 -11.60 -1.16
CA PHE A 23 -9.30 -12.62 -1.04
C PHE A 23 -8.36 -12.68 -2.27
N PHE A 24 -8.86 -12.39 -3.48
CA PHE A 24 -8.04 -12.38 -4.72
C PHE A 24 -7.39 -11.03 -5.03
N GLY A 25 -7.85 -9.95 -4.39
CA GLY A 25 -7.19 -8.65 -4.44
C GLY A 25 -5.91 -8.71 -3.61
N LYS A 26 -4.79 -9.02 -4.27
CA LYS A 26 -3.40 -8.81 -3.81
C LYS A 26 -3.37 -7.81 -2.65
N GLY A 27 -3.11 -8.34 -1.44
CA GLY A 27 -3.36 -7.65 -0.17
C GLY A 27 -2.98 -6.18 -0.21
N PHE A 28 -3.86 -5.34 0.37
CA PHE A 28 -3.76 -3.89 0.49
C PHE A 28 -2.42 -3.36 -0.03
N VAL A 29 -2.42 -2.76 -1.22
CA VAL A 29 -1.28 -1.97 -1.69
C VAL A 29 -0.83 -1.14 -0.50
N LYS A 30 0.38 -1.39 -0.02
CA LYS A 30 0.93 -0.66 1.13
C LYS A 30 0.83 0.82 0.77
N THR A 31 -0.18 1.49 1.31
CA THR A 31 -0.50 2.90 1.03
C THR A 31 0.54 3.82 1.66
N HIS A 32 1.46 3.26 2.44
CA HIS A 32 2.68 3.91 2.84
C HIS A 32 3.62 4.04 1.64
N VAL A 33 3.78 5.29 1.17
CA VAL A 33 4.58 5.69 0.00
C VAL A 33 5.95 5.02 0.00
N ASP A 34 6.57 4.88 1.18
CA ASP A 34 7.91 4.33 1.37
C ASP A 34 8.04 2.82 1.04
N GLN A 35 6.98 2.01 1.25
CA GLN A 35 7.06 0.55 1.08
C GLN A 35 6.43 0.02 -0.22
N SER A 36 5.93 0.90 -1.10
CA SER A 36 5.36 0.46 -2.37
C SER A 36 6.46 0.35 -3.43
N LYS A 37 6.76 -0.90 -3.87
CA LYS A 37 7.69 -1.15 -4.98
C LYS A 37 7.32 -0.37 -6.26
N ALA A 38 6.01 -0.12 -6.45
CA ALA A 38 5.50 0.64 -7.58
C ALA A 38 5.86 2.14 -7.52
N MET A 39 5.86 2.79 -6.35
CA MET A 39 6.29 4.20 -6.23
C MET A 39 7.81 4.32 -6.31
N ARG A 40 8.55 3.33 -5.79
CA ARG A 40 10.02 3.30 -5.92
C ARG A 40 10.48 3.18 -7.38
N GLN A 41 9.78 2.41 -8.22
CA GLN A 41 10.04 2.36 -9.67
C GLN A 41 9.77 3.69 -10.38
N ARG A 42 8.89 4.53 -9.83
CA ARG A 42 8.60 5.89 -10.33
C ARG A 42 9.58 6.94 -9.79
N GLY A 43 10.56 6.54 -8.99
CA GLY A 43 11.54 7.45 -8.35
C GLY A 43 10.97 8.25 -7.17
N ILE A 44 9.75 7.96 -6.72
CA ILE A 44 9.09 8.71 -5.65
C ILE A 44 9.38 8.01 -4.31
N GLY A 45 10.29 8.60 -3.54
CA GLY A 45 10.62 8.18 -2.17
C GLY A 45 9.84 8.95 -1.09
N CYS A 46 10.10 8.64 0.18
CA CYS A 46 9.65 9.48 1.29
C CYS A 46 10.17 10.92 1.14
N VAL A 47 9.37 11.92 1.48
CA VAL A 47 9.78 13.33 1.44
C VAL A 47 11.09 13.55 2.19
N GLN A 48 11.27 12.89 3.34
CA GLN A 48 12.47 13.04 4.15
C GLN A 48 13.74 12.51 3.45
N SER A 49 13.64 11.39 2.72
CA SER A 49 14.79 10.83 1.99
C SER A 49 15.11 11.61 0.71
N GLN A 50 14.08 12.07 -0.01
CA GLN A 50 14.26 12.94 -1.18
C GLN A 50 14.90 14.28 -0.79
N ASP A 51 14.42 14.89 0.30
CA ASP A 51 14.91 16.16 0.83
C ASP A 51 16.34 16.04 1.38
N ALA A 52 16.67 14.91 2.03
CA ALA A 52 18.06 14.61 2.41
C ALA A 52 18.98 14.45 1.19
N ALA A 53 18.55 13.70 0.16
CA ALA A 53 19.32 13.52 -1.06
C ALA A 53 19.57 14.85 -1.80
N ALA A 54 18.55 15.71 -1.91
CA ALA A 54 18.67 17.03 -2.53
C ALA A 54 19.63 17.97 -1.76
N ARG A 55 19.74 17.81 -0.43
CA ARG A 55 20.67 18.61 0.38
C ARG A 55 22.13 18.21 0.16
N ILE A 56 22.43 16.95 -0.15
CA ILE A 56 23.81 16.46 -0.32
C ILE A 56 24.54 17.21 -1.43
N GLU A 57 23.85 17.60 -2.50
CA GLU A 57 24.44 18.33 -3.64
C GLU A 57 24.82 19.80 -3.29
N ASN A 58 24.29 20.35 -2.19
CA ASN A 58 24.50 21.74 -1.86
C ASN A 58 25.89 21.99 -1.24
N ARG A 59 26.72 22.83 -1.89
CA ARG A 59 28.06 23.23 -1.41
C ARG A 59 28.04 23.88 -0.02
N LYS A 60 26.93 24.51 0.39
CA LYS A 60 26.77 25.16 1.71
C LYS A 60 26.11 24.25 2.75
N ARG A 61 26.07 22.95 2.53
CA ARG A 61 25.38 22.00 3.42
C ARG A 61 25.95 22.04 4.83
N VAL A 62 25.04 22.12 5.81
CA VAL A 62 25.36 21.97 7.23
C VAL A 62 25.59 20.48 7.53
N LYS A 63 26.57 20.18 8.39
CA LYS A 63 26.91 18.80 8.77
C LYS A 63 25.80 18.22 9.66
N GLU A 64 24.82 17.55 9.05
CA GLU A 64 23.72 16.86 9.74
C GLU A 64 24.08 15.41 10.07
N ASN A 65 23.60 14.90 11.22
CA ASN A 65 23.67 13.47 11.55
C ASN A 65 22.61 12.74 10.74
N VAL A 66 23.00 12.21 9.59
CA VAL A 66 22.10 11.44 8.72
C VAL A 66 21.73 10.15 9.44
N GLN A 67 20.51 10.05 9.96
CA GLN A 67 19.98 8.79 10.47
C GLN A 67 19.68 7.90 9.26
N ASN A 68 20.65 7.03 8.95
CA ASN A 68 20.56 6.06 7.87
C ASN A 68 19.62 4.92 8.29
N GLY A 69 18.31 5.16 8.14
CA GLY A 69 17.26 4.32 8.69
C GLY A 69 16.23 3.82 7.69
N TYR A 70 16.56 3.75 6.40
CA TYR A 70 15.73 3.12 5.36
C TYR A 70 16.60 2.44 4.29
#